data_AF-A0A7C5EQ40-F1
#
_entry.id   AF-A0A7C5EQ40-F1
#
_cell.length_a   1.000
_cell.length_b   1.000
_cell.length_c   1.000
_cell.angle_alpha   90.00
_cell.angle_beta   90.00
_cell.angle_gamma   90.00
#
_symmetry.space_group_name_H-M   'P 1'
#
loop_
_entity.id
_entity.type
_entity.pdbx_description
1 polymer ?
#
loop_
_entity_poly.entity_id
_entity_poly.type
_entity_poly.pdbx_seq_one_letter_code
_entity_poly.pdbx_strand_id
1 'polypeptide(L)'
;MTLRVVYRVSLGLLVTLWPLTGEAQPRIAGYGNLSRITAGKPSVQVDAGAGVAFHLTGPPDGAPLQTLEVSFSGQKVATLKGGRFQEYIRIELRPDLFWIISEYTGGAHCCGKYHFLALPGKGPQLKYLGDTGGHSGSPRPLKDCLRFREGRLFFQDLDNRFDYFHESHAGSLLVNLPEKFYELGPQELSVNNLAFKEVFLEGARKAEGEMQQVLRQRRNRPPAILAEIPGLDFSALNFTDRLGQLLLKRTLYLLYARQDQEAWDTLVRDVELYYQTSRFLPELKQEILEQLRESPY
;
A
#
# COMPACT_ATOMS: atom_id res chain seq x y z
N MET A 1 -9.77 -66.20 53.93
CA MET A 1 -9.13 -64.87 53.88
C MET A 1 -8.58 -64.68 52.48
N THR A 2 -9.29 -63.92 51.64
CA THR A 2 -8.90 -63.69 50.25
C THR A 2 -9.28 -62.25 49.92
N LEU A 3 -8.27 -61.36 49.91
CA LEU A 3 -8.45 -59.95 49.54
C LEU A 3 -8.72 -59.86 48.04
N ARG A 4 -9.86 -59.27 47.65
CA ARG A 4 -10.10 -58.77 46.29
C ARG A 4 -9.80 -57.28 46.26
N VAL A 5 -8.73 -56.91 45.56
CA VAL A 5 -8.36 -55.54 45.24
C VAL A 5 -9.28 -55.03 44.13
N VAL A 6 -9.99 -53.93 44.38
CA VAL A 6 -10.80 -53.22 43.39
C VAL A 6 -9.94 -52.08 42.83
N TYR A 7 -9.54 -52.17 41.56
CA TYR A 7 -8.92 -51.06 40.85
C TYR A 7 -10.00 -50.09 40.36
N ARG A 8 -10.04 -48.88 40.94
CA ARG A 8 -10.76 -47.74 40.36
C ARG A 8 -9.87 -47.12 39.28
N VAL A 9 -10.25 -47.29 38.01
CA VAL A 9 -9.69 -46.51 36.90
C VAL A 9 -10.41 -45.16 36.91
N SER A 10 -9.75 -44.15 37.47
CA SER A 10 -10.16 -42.76 37.31
C SER A 10 -9.81 -42.32 35.89
N LEU A 11 -10.82 -42.32 35.01
CA LEU A 11 -10.70 -41.72 33.68
C LEU A 11 -10.60 -40.20 33.86
N GLY A 12 -9.37 -39.69 33.92
CA GLY A 12 -9.09 -38.26 33.90
C GLY A 12 -9.50 -37.69 32.55
N LEU A 13 -10.70 -37.12 32.48
CA LEU A 13 -11.13 -36.30 31.35
C LEU A 13 -10.29 -35.02 31.39
N LEU A 14 -9.14 -35.03 30.72
CA LEU A 14 -8.41 -33.80 30.41
C LEU A 14 -9.26 -33.04 29.39
N VAL A 15 -10.19 -32.22 29.88
CA VAL A 15 -10.77 -31.15 29.08
C VAL A 15 -9.64 -30.14 28.88
N THR A 16 -8.95 -30.25 27.76
CA THR A 16 -8.11 -29.17 27.26
C THR A 16 -9.06 -28.00 26.97
N LEU A 17 -9.22 -27.12 27.96
CA LEU A 17 -9.69 -25.76 27.77
C LEU A 17 -8.66 -25.07 26.89
N TRP A 18 -8.79 -25.23 25.57
CA TRP A 18 -8.22 -24.25 24.66
C TRP A 18 -8.86 -22.91 25.02
N PRO A 19 -8.09 -21.85 25.26
CA PRO A 19 -8.66 -20.52 25.27
C PRO A 19 -9.25 -20.29 23.87
N LEU A 20 -10.58 -20.24 23.81
CA LEU A 20 -11.35 -19.63 22.72
C LEU A 20 -11.09 -18.11 22.73
N THR A 21 -9.83 -17.70 22.59
CA THR A 21 -9.50 -16.35 22.15
C THR A 21 -9.48 -16.40 20.63
N GLY A 22 -10.65 -16.60 20.04
CA GLY A 22 -10.80 -16.40 18.60
C GLY A 22 -10.49 -14.95 18.32
N GLU A 23 -9.31 -14.66 17.75
CA GLU A 23 -9.00 -13.33 17.25
C GLU A 23 -10.16 -12.86 16.38
N ALA A 24 -10.67 -11.65 16.65
CA ALA A 24 -11.77 -11.10 15.87
C ALA A 24 -11.34 -11.03 14.40
N GLN A 25 -12.01 -11.79 13.54
CA GLN A 25 -11.76 -11.75 12.11
C GLN A 25 -12.51 -10.57 11.49
N PRO A 26 -11.89 -9.84 10.54
CA PRO A 26 -12.56 -8.75 9.85
C PRO A 26 -13.69 -9.31 8.98
N ARG A 27 -14.85 -8.67 9.04
CA ARG A 27 -16.01 -9.03 8.22
C ARG A 27 -16.38 -7.86 7.32
N ILE A 28 -16.52 -8.12 6.02
CA ILE A 28 -17.11 -7.14 5.11
C ILE A 28 -18.59 -7.01 5.47
N ALA A 29 -18.96 -5.86 6.03
CA ALA A 29 -20.30 -5.58 6.54
C ALA A 29 -21.14 -4.76 5.55
N GLY A 30 -20.51 -4.12 4.57
CA GLY A 30 -21.18 -3.33 3.54
C GLY A 30 -20.27 -3.05 2.37
N TYR A 31 -20.86 -2.79 1.21
CA TYR A 31 -20.15 -2.45 -0.02
C TYR A 31 -21.09 -1.69 -0.95
N GLY A 32 -20.59 -0.70 -1.67
CA GLY A 32 -21.37 -0.01 -2.70
C GLY A 32 -20.51 0.55 -3.82
N ASN A 33 -21.02 0.45 -5.04
CA ASN A 33 -20.40 1.04 -6.22
C ASN A 33 -20.95 2.48 -6.43
N LEU A 34 -20.21 3.46 -5.94
CA LEU A 34 -20.57 4.88 -5.97
C LEU A 34 -20.66 5.41 -7.41
N SER A 35 -19.78 4.96 -8.30
CA SER A 35 -19.80 5.39 -9.71
C SER A 35 -21.10 4.98 -10.41
N ARG A 36 -21.60 3.78 -10.14
CA ARG A 36 -22.88 3.29 -10.67
C ARG A 36 -24.07 4.01 -10.04
N ILE A 37 -24.00 4.28 -8.74
CA ILE A 37 -25.08 4.94 -7.99
C ILE A 37 -25.27 6.40 -8.45
N THR A 38 -24.17 7.09 -8.76
CA THR A 38 -24.16 8.50 -9.18
C THR A 38 -24.30 8.71 -10.68
N ALA A 39 -24.29 7.65 -11.50
CA ALA A 39 -24.40 7.75 -12.95
C ALA A 39 -25.68 8.51 -13.37
N GLY A 40 -25.49 9.64 -14.06
CA GLY A 40 -26.58 10.50 -14.55
C GLY A 40 -27.32 11.30 -13.47
N LYS A 41 -26.77 11.40 -12.26
CA LYS A 41 -27.40 12.15 -11.15
C LYS A 41 -26.45 13.24 -10.64
N PRO A 42 -26.91 14.50 -10.54
CA PRO A 42 -26.07 15.60 -10.04
C PRO A 42 -25.81 15.49 -8.53
N SER A 43 -26.68 14.78 -7.81
CA SER A 43 -26.54 14.55 -6.38
C SER A 43 -27.19 13.24 -5.95
N VAL A 44 -26.53 12.50 -5.05
CA VAL A 44 -27.05 11.26 -4.45
C VAL A 44 -26.64 11.17 -2.99
N GLN A 45 -27.58 10.77 -2.14
CA GLN A 45 -27.30 10.33 -0.77
C GLN A 45 -27.27 8.79 -0.71
N VAL A 46 -26.25 8.23 -0.07
CA VAL A 46 -26.05 6.80 0.12
C VAL A 46 -25.95 6.52 1.62
N ASP A 47 -26.78 5.60 2.11
CA ASP A 47 -26.60 5.02 3.44
C ASP A 47 -25.43 4.04 3.41
N ALA A 48 -24.35 4.38 4.11
CA ALA A 48 -23.14 3.56 4.24
C ALA A 48 -23.19 2.65 5.48
N GLY A 49 -24.33 2.65 6.20
CA GLY A 49 -24.62 1.83 7.35
C GLY A 49 -24.08 2.39 8.67
N ALA A 50 -24.59 1.87 9.79
CA ALA A 50 -24.20 2.28 11.15
C ALA A 50 -24.30 3.81 11.38
N GLY A 51 -25.30 4.47 10.79
CA GLY A 51 -25.51 5.91 10.93
C GLY A 51 -24.59 6.79 10.09
N VAL A 52 -23.73 6.19 9.25
CA VAL A 52 -22.88 6.91 8.29
C VAL A 52 -23.63 7.09 6.98
N ALA A 53 -23.66 8.32 6.47
CA ALA A 53 -24.21 8.64 5.17
C ALA A 53 -23.22 9.43 4.30
N PHE A 54 -23.21 9.11 3.02
CA PHE A 54 -22.41 9.73 1.99
C PHE A 54 -23.31 10.57 1.09
N HIS A 55 -23.04 11.87 1.00
CA HIS A 55 -23.71 12.76 0.06
C HIS A 55 -22.74 13.14 -1.05
N LEU A 56 -22.95 12.53 -2.21
CA LEU A 56 -22.16 12.78 -3.41
C LEU A 56 -22.82 13.88 -4.22
N THR A 57 -22.02 14.83 -4.64
CA THR A 57 -22.39 15.90 -5.58
C THR A 57 -21.34 15.96 -6.67
N GLY A 58 -21.79 16.09 -7.92
CA GLY A 58 -20.92 16.15 -9.08
C GLY A 58 -21.52 17.05 -10.14
N PRO A 59 -20.70 17.55 -11.06
CA PRO A 59 -21.16 18.41 -12.14
C PRO A 59 -22.09 17.62 -13.07
N PRO A 60 -23.11 18.28 -13.65
CA PRO A 60 -24.14 17.63 -14.44
C PRO A 60 -23.61 17.03 -15.76
N ASP A 61 -22.42 17.43 -16.19
CA ASP A 61 -21.72 16.95 -17.39
C ASP A 61 -20.87 15.68 -17.16
N GLY A 62 -20.78 15.20 -15.90
CA GLY A 62 -19.99 14.03 -15.55
C GLY A 62 -18.48 14.27 -15.52
N ALA A 63 -18.03 15.53 -15.46
CA ALA A 63 -16.63 15.87 -15.22
C ALA A 63 -16.13 15.22 -13.91
N PRO A 64 -14.83 14.89 -13.80
CA PRO A 64 -14.32 14.04 -12.74
C PRO A 64 -14.43 14.67 -11.36
N LEU A 65 -14.61 15.98 -11.25
CA LEU A 65 -14.60 16.69 -9.97
C LEU A 65 -15.86 16.42 -9.16
N GLN A 66 -15.78 15.53 -8.17
CA GLN A 66 -16.88 15.27 -7.25
C GLN A 66 -16.57 15.82 -5.85
N THR A 67 -17.64 16.13 -5.12
CA THR A 67 -17.57 16.36 -3.68
C THR A 67 -18.35 15.24 -2.98
N LEU A 68 -17.68 14.58 -2.04
CA LEU A 68 -18.28 13.60 -1.15
C LEU A 68 -18.32 14.18 0.27
N GLU A 69 -19.51 14.53 0.74
CA GLU A 69 -19.73 14.85 2.14
C GLU A 69 -20.04 13.58 2.93
N VAL A 70 -19.28 13.37 4.00
CA VAL A 70 -19.49 12.26 4.94
C VAL A 70 -20.17 12.81 6.17
N SER A 71 -21.27 12.19 6.57
CA SER A 71 -22.00 12.53 7.79
C SER A 71 -22.21 11.32 8.68
N PHE A 72 -22.30 11.55 9.98
CA PHE A 72 -22.59 10.55 10.99
C PHE A 72 -23.66 11.09 11.95
N SER A 73 -24.76 10.36 12.11
CA SER A 73 -25.90 10.79 12.94
C SER A 73 -26.41 12.21 12.59
N GLY A 74 -26.40 12.54 11.29
CA GLY A 74 -26.83 13.84 10.77
C GLY A 74 -25.80 14.97 10.89
N GLN A 75 -24.64 14.73 11.52
CA GLN A 75 -23.55 15.72 11.63
C GLN A 75 -22.49 15.48 10.56
N LYS A 76 -22.01 16.54 9.92
CA LYS A 76 -20.93 16.44 8.94
C LYS A 76 -19.61 16.08 9.62
N VAL A 77 -18.93 15.06 9.11
CA VAL A 77 -17.64 14.56 9.60
C VAL A 77 -16.50 15.00 8.68
N ALA A 78 -16.68 14.91 7.37
CA ALA A 78 -15.68 15.29 6.38
C ALA A 78 -16.32 15.79 5.08
N THR A 79 -15.60 16.61 4.33
CA THR A 79 -15.92 16.97 2.94
C THR A 79 -14.69 16.63 2.11
N LEU A 80 -14.80 15.61 1.27
CA LEU A 80 -13.74 15.17 0.37
C LEU A 80 -13.99 15.80 -1.00
N LYS A 81 -13.04 16.59 -1.48
CA LYS A 81 -13.09 17.20 -2.81
C LYS A 81 -12.00 16.57 -3.65
N GLY A 82 -12.38 16.01 -4.79
CA GLY A 82 -11.42 15.26 -5.59
C GLY A 82 -11.99 14.91 -6.95
N GLY A 83 -11.40 13.90 -7.58
CA GLY A 83 -11.92 13.24 -8.75
C GLY A 83 -13.16 12.40 -8.44
N ARG A 84 -13.32 11.29 -9.16
CA ARG A 84 -14.54 10.49 -9.16
C ARG A 84 -14.46 9.40 -8.10
N PHE A 85 -15.34 9.44 -7.10
CA PHE A 85 -15.46 8.38 -6.10
C PHE A 85 -16.09 7.14 -6.72
N GLN A 86 -15.42 5.98 -6.62
CA GLN A 86 -15.78 4.79 -7.39
C GLN A 86 -16.54 3.77 -6.57
N GLU A 87 -16.05 3.44 -5.39
CA GLU A 87 -16.67 2.46 -4.50
C GLU A 87 -16.35 2.77 -3.03
N TYR A 88 -17.15 2.17 -2.14
CA TYR A 88 -16.82 2.09 -0.73
C TYR A 88 -16.97 0.66 -0.23
N ILE A 89 -16.22 0.34 0.82
CA ILE A 89 -16.37 -0.89 1.59
C ILE A 89 -16.46 -0.55 3.07
N ARG A 90 -17.35 -1.24 3.79
CA ARG A 90 -17.47 -1.17 5.25
C ARG A 90 -17.00 -2.48 5.85
N ILE A 91 -16.11 -2.39 6.84
CA ILE A 91 -15.48 -3.54 7.49
C ILE A 91 -15.78 -3.48 8.98
N GLU A 92 -16.17 -4.62 9.54
CA GLU A 92 -16.33 -4.85 10.97
C GLU A 92 -15.11 -5.60 11.49
N LEU A 93 -14.33 -4.97 12.38
CA LEU A 93 -13.29 -5.63 13.17
C LEU A 93 -13.59 -5.31 14.64
N ARG A 94 -14.45 -6.14 15.24
CA ARG A 94 -15.13 -5.78 16.49
C ARG A 94 -14.13 -5.42 17.62
N PRO A 95 -14.40 -4.34 18.37
CA PRO A 95 -15.65 -3.57 18.38
C PRO A 95 -15.68 -2.41 17.35
N ASP A 96 -14.65 -2.26 16.53
CA ASP A 96 -14.47 -1.10 15.64
C ASP A 96 -15.07 -1.33 14.23
N LEU A 97 -15.50 -0.24 13.59
CA LEU A 97 -15.96 -0.22 12.20
C LEU A 97 -15.07 0.67 11.35
N PHE A 98 -14.84 0.27 10.10
CA PHE A 98 -14.03 1.02 9.14
C PHE A 98 -14.79 1.21 7.84
N TRP A 99 -14.57 2.36 7.19
CA TRP A 99 -14.98 2.59 5.80
C TRP A 99 -13.75 2.97 4.99
N ILE A 100 -13.64 2.37 3.82
CA ILE A 100 -12.62 2.73 2.82
C ILE A 100 -13.35 3.14 1.56
N ILE A 101 -12.98 4.27 0.99
CA ILE A 101 -13.59 4.85 -0.21
C ILE A 101 -12.50 5.01 -1.25
N SER A 102 -12.73 4.51 -2.46
CA SER A 102 -11.80 4.71 -3.57
C SER A 102 -12.19 5.94 -4.39
N GLU A 103 -11.17 6.66 -4.84
CA GLU A 103 -11.25 7.88 -5.63
C GLU A 103 -10.36 7.74 -6.86
N TYR A 104 -10.91 8.03 -8.02
CA TYR A 104 -10.16 8.21 -9.25
C TYR A 104 -9.92 9.70 -9.48
N THR A 105 -8.75 10.21 -9.13
CA THR A 105 -8.47 11.67 -9.12
C THR A 105 -8.48 12.28 -10.52
N GLY A 106 -8.19 11.49 -11.54
CA GLY A 106 -7.85 11.99 -12.88
C GLY A 106 -6.45 12.61 -12.92
N GLY A 107 -5.88 12.72 -14.12
CA GLY A 107 -4.52 13.23 -14.35
C GLY A 107 -3.84 12.54 -15.54
N ALA A 108 -2.62 12.97 -15.89
CA ALA A 108 -1.86 12.39 -17.02
C ALA A 108 -1.61 10.88 -16.87
N HIS A 109 -1.55 10.39 -15.63
CA HIS A 109 -1.36 8.97 -15.29
C HIS A 109 -2.51 8.39 -14.46
N CYS A 110 -3.66 9.08 -14.45
CA CYS A 110 -4.93 8.51 -14.01
C CYS A 110 -4.90 7.95 -12.58
N CYS A 111 -4.61 8.77 -11.56
CA CYS A 111 -4.26 8.26 -10.24
C CYS A 111 -5.44 7.69 -9.44
N GLY A 112 -5.21 6.54 -8.79
CA GLY A 112 -6.09 5.97 -7.80
C GLY A 112 -5.70 6.44 -6.41
N LYS A 113 -6.68 6.75 -5.57
CA LYS A 113 -6.50 7.23 -4.20
C LYS A 113 -7.55 6.61 -3.29
N TYR A 114 -7.24 6.44 -2.00
CA TYR A 114 -8.19 5.87 -1.05
C TYR A 114 -8.29 6.72 0.21
N HIS A 115 -9.50 6.77 0.76
CA HIS A 115 -9.85 7.52 1.95
C HIS A 115 -10.34 6.58 3.04
N PHE A 116 -10.02 6.91 4.29
CA PHE A 116 -10.28 6.02 5.42
C PHE A 116 -11.07 6.74 6.51
N LEU A 117 -12.10 6.05 7.00
CA LEU A 117 -12.87 6.45 8.17
C LEU A 117 -12.90 5.32 9.19
N ALA A 118 -12.97 5.66 10.47
CA ALA A 118 -13.22 4.68 11.53
C ALA A 118 -14.27 5.17 12.52
N LEU A 119 -15.09 4.25 13.00
CA LEU A 119 -15.94 4.42 14.17
C LEU A 119 -15.41 3.48 15.27
N PRO A 120 -14.68 4.02 16.27
CA PRO A 120 -14.21 3.23 17.39
C PRO A 120 -15.38 2.65 18.19
N GLY A 121 -15.32 1.39 18.60
CA GLY A 121 -16.40 0.73 19.33
C GLY A 121 -16.71 1.33 20.71
N LYS A 122 -15.78 2.10 21.28
CA LYS A 122 -15.96 2.86 22.53
C LYS A 122 -16.06 4.37 22.32
N GLY A 123 -16.11 4.84 21.07
CA GLY A 123 -16.10 6.25 20.71
C GLY A 123 -17.47 6.74 20.24
N PRO A 124 -17.90 7.96 20.60
CA PRO A 124 -19.18 8.50 20.14
C PRO A 124 -19.12 9.08 18.72
N GLN A 125 -17.97 9.07 18.05
CA GLN A 125 -17.74 9.87 16.86
C GLN A 125 -17.02 9.08 15.76
N LEU A 126 -17.55 9.19 14.53
CA LEU A 126 -16.86 8.79 13.31
C LEU A 126 -15.68 9.73 13.04
N LYS A 127 -14.51 9.15 12.74
CA LYS A 127 -13.28 9.89 12.43
C LYS A 127 -12.88 9.70 10.97
N TYR A 128 -12.41 10.76 10.34
CA TYR A 128 -11.63 10.68 9.12
C TYR A 128 -10.16 10.43 9.50
N LEU A 129 -9.62 9.30 9.04
CA LEU A 129 -8.27 8.87 9.39
C LEU A 129 -7.21 9.41 8.42
N GLY A 130 -7.61 9.86 7.24
CA GLY A 130 -6.72 10.34 6.19
C GLY A 130 -6.92 9.60 4.86
N ASP A 131 -5.92 9.71 4.01
CA ASP A 131 -5.90 9.17 2.66
C ASP A 131 -4.52 8.65 2.26
N THR A 132 -4.47 7.88 1.18
CA THR A 132 -3.19 7.50 0.54
C THR A 132 -2.65 8.63 -0.34
N GLY A 133 -1.34 8.59 -0.64
CA GLY A 133 -0.69 9.57 -1.52
C GLY A 133 -1.15 9.51 -2.99
N GLY A 134 -1.93 8.48 -3.32
CA GLY A 134 -2.33 8.13 -4.67
C GLY A 134 -1.26 7.33 -5.39
N HIS A 135 -1.69 6.51 -6.35
CA HIS A 135 -0.80 5.71 -7.19
C HIS A 135 -1.17 5.86 -8.66
N SER A 136 -0.24 5.56 -9.56
CA SER A 136 -0.47 5.67 -11.00
C SER A 136 -1.41 4.57 -11.50
N GLY A 137 -2.42 4.95 -12.29
CA GLY A 137 -3.48 4.05 -12.75
C GLY A 137 -4.69 4.00 -11.81
N SER A 138 -5.78 3.43 -12.31
CA SER A 138 -7.07 3.44 -11.60
C SER A 138 -7.01 2.78 -10.22
N PRO A 139 -7.89 3.15 -9.29
CA PRO A 139 -8.10 2.41 -8.05
C PRO A 139 -8.30 0.93 -8.32
N ARG A 140 -7.59 0.11 -7.54
CA ARG A 140 -7.80 -1.34 -7.50
C ARG A 140 -9.09 -1.64 -6.72
N PRO A 141 -9.76 -2.76 -7.00
CA PRO A 141 -10.92 -3.17 -6.21
C PRO A 141 -10.58 -3.24 -4.72
N LEU A 142 -11.35 -2.54 -3.88
CA LEU A 142 -11.11 -2.38 -2.45
C LEU A 142 -10.94 -3.73 -1.74
N LYS A 143 -11.70 -4.75 -2.15
CA LYS A 143 -11.61 -6.11 -1.58
C LYS A 143 -10.24 -6.75 -1.80
N ASP A 144 -9.62 -6.49 -2.95
CA ASP A 144 -8.35 -7.11 -3.33
C ASP A 144 -7.16 -6.45 -2.62
N CYS A 145 -7.37 -5.25 -2.06
CA CYS A 145 -6.39 -4.50 -1.28
C CYS A 145 -6.41 -4.84 0.22
N LEU A 146 -7.46 -5.49 0.73
CA LEU A 146 -7.54 -5.81 2.16
C LEU A 146 -6.59 -6.94 2.54
N ARG A 147 -5.82 -6.73 3.61
CA ARG A 147 -4.97 -7.76 4.21
C ARG A 147 -5.29 -7.85 5.70
N PHE A 148 -5.34 -9.06 6.21
CA PHE A 148 -5.48 -9.30 7.64
C PHE A 148 -4.27 -10.11 8.11
N ARG A 149 -3.60 -9.61 9.14
CA ARG A 149 -2.39 -10.23 9.66
C ARG A 149 -2.22 -9.91 11.13
N GLU A 150 -1.93 -10.93 11.95
CA GLU A 150 -1.65 -10.76 13.39
C GLU A 150 -2.75 -9.96 14.12
N GLY A 151 -4.02 -10.33 13.90
CA GLY A 151 -5.15 -9.63 14.51
C GLY A 151 -5.45 -8.23 13.97
N ARG A 152 -4.69 -7.74 12.98
CA ARG A 152 -4.75 -6.35 12.49
C ARG A 152 -5.21 -6.27 11.04
N LEU A 153 -5.97 -5.21 10.74
CA LEU A 153 -6.46 -4.90 9.41
C LEU A 153 -5.52 -3.93 8.70
N PHE A 154 -5.12 -4.30 7.48
CA PHE A 154 -4.28 -3.48 6.63
C PHE A 154 -4.96 -3.25 5.27
N PHE A 155 -4.60 -2.13 4.66
CA PHE A 155 -4.90 -1.81 3.29
C PHE A 155 -3.60 -1.74 2.49
N GLN A 156 -3.50 -2.59 1.47
CA GLN A 156 -2.39 -2.58 0.53
C GLN A 156 -2.66 -1.54 -0.55
N ASP A 157 -1.78 -0.57 -0.69
CA ASP A 157 -1.70 0.35 -1.81
C ASP A 157 -0.39 0.16 -2.60
N LEU A 158 -0.18 0.99 -3.61
CA LEU A 158 1.06 1.07 -4.39
C LEU A 158 1.79 2.38 -4.05
N ASP A 159 3.12 2.38 -4.13
CA ASP A 159 3.94 3.57 -3.90
C ASP A 159 4.43 4.12 -5.25
N ASN A 160 4.09 5.36 -5.57
CA ASN A 160 4.39 5.98 -6.87
C ASN A 160 5.55 6.97 -6.82
N ARG A 161 6.25 7.08 -5.68
CA ARG A 161 7.35 8.06 -5.51
C ARG A 161 8.46 7.89 -6.55
N PHE A 162 8.68 6.65 -6.99
CA PHE A 162 9.76 6.31 -7.91
C PHE A 162 9.32 6.15 -9.37
N ASP A 163 8.08 6.50 -9.72
CA ASP A 163 7.53 6.31 -11.07
C ASP A 163 8.36 6.97 -12.18
N TYR A 164 8.94 8.15 -11.89
CA TYR A 164 9.76 8.94 -12.82
C TYR A 164 11.24 8.99 -12.43
N PHE A 165 11.67 8.11 -11.53
CA PHE A 165 13.02 8.14 -11.00
C PHE A 165 14.03 7.81 -12.12
N HIS A 166 14.72 8.83 -12.66
CA HIS A 166 15.66 8.74 -13.78
C HIS A 166 15.19 7.89 -14.97
N GLU A 167 13.89 7.92 -15.27
CA GLU A 167 13.29 7.27 -16.43
C GLU A 167 11.88 7.82 -16.66
N SER A 168 11.40 7.78 -17.90
CA SER A 168 10.00 8.07 -18.20
C SER A 168 9.07 7.05 -17.53
N HIS A 169 7.85 7.46 -17.13
CA HIS A 169 6.86 6.53 -16.56
C HIS A 169 6.63 5.29 -17.45
N ALA A 170 6.67 5.43 -18.78
CA ALA A 170 6.48 4.29 -19.69
C ALA A 170 7.70 3.34 -19.74
N GLY A 171 8.90 3.84 -19.46
CA GLY A 171 10.14 3.06 -19.45
C GLY A 171 10.56 2.53 -18.07
N SER A 172 9.94 3.02 -17.00
CA SER A 172 10.35 2.74 -15.63
C SER A 172 9.87 1.37 -15.14
N LEU A 173 10.81 0.60 -14.59
CA LEU A 173 10.56 -0.64 -13.86
C LEU A 173 10.20 -0.40 -12.38
N LEU A 174 10.13 0.87 -11.96
CA LEU A 174 9.86 1.31 -10.59
C LEU A 174 8.43 1.86 -10.43
N VAL A 175 7.63 1.86 -11.49
CA VAL A 175 6.23 2.32 -11.46
C VAL A 175 5.43 1.53 -10.43
N ASN A 176 4.80 2.23 -9.49
CA ASN A 176 3.92 1.69 -8.45
C ASN A 176 4.60 0.68 -7.50
N LEU A 177 5.89 0.86 -7.22
CA LEU A 177 6.69 -0.09 -6.44
C LEU A 177 7.59 0.63 -5.41
N PRO A 178 7.85 0.00 -4.26
CA PRO A 178 7.21 -1.20 -3.73
C PRO A 178 5.75 -0.98 -3.34
N GLU A 179 5.04 -2.05 -2.98
CA GLU A 179 3.71 -1.89 -2.36
C GLU A 179 3.81 -1.24 -0.97
N LYS A 180 2.72 -0.61 -0.54
CA LYS A 180 2.65 0.08 0.75
C LYS A 180 1.49 -0.46 1.58
N PHE A 181 1.73 -0.72 2.86
CA PHE A 181 0.72 -1.30 3.74
C PHE A 181 0.32 -0.28 4.80
N TYR A 182 -0.93 0.16 4.73
CA TYR A 182 -1.54 1.04 5.72
C TYR A 182 -2.24 0.20 6.78
N GLU A 183 -1.86 0.33 8.05
CA GLU A 183 -2.54 -0.27 9.18
C GLU A 183 -3.73 0.62 9.58
N LEU A 184 -4.92 0.01 9.66
CA LEU A 184 -6.15 0.69 10.03
C LEU A 184 -6.37 0.54 11.54
N GLY A 185 -6.02 1.60 12.29
CA GLY A 185 -6.35 1.73 13.69
C GLY A 185 -7.65 2.52 13.90
N PRO A 186 -8.37 2.32 15.02
CA PRO A 186 -9.59 3.08 15.30
C PRO A 186 -9.35 4.59 15.44
N GLN A 187 -8.12 5.02 15.72
CA GLN A 187 -7.77 6.41 15.95
C GLN A 187 -6.99 7.05 14.81
N GLU A 188 -6.24 6.25 14.04
CA GLU A 188 -5.32 6.75 13.03
C GLU A 188 -5.10 5.74 11.91
N LEU A 189 -4.67 6.26 10.76
CA LEU A 189 -4.10 5.49 9.67
C LEU A 189 -2.57 5.60 9.77
N SER A 190 -1.87 4.48 9.83
CA SER A 190 -0.40 4.48 9.86
C SER A 190 0.18 3.59 8.78
N VAL A 191 1.42 3.80 8.38
CA VAL A 191 2.13 2.91 7.46
C VAL A 191 2.90 1.88 8.27
N ASN A 192 2.67 0.60 8.00
CA ASN A 192 3.36 -0.51 8.65
C ASN A 192 3.72 -1.60 7.63
N ASN A 193 4.80 -1.35 6.91
CA ASN A 193 5.38 -2.27 5.95
C ASN A 193 6.08 -3.46 6.63
N LEU A 194 6.56 -3.30 7.87
CA LEU A 194 7.29 -4.35 8.58
C LEU A 194 6.47 -5.63 8.79
N ALA A 195 5.16 -5.49 9.01
CA ALA A 195 4.26 -6.64 9.06
C ALA A 195 4.28 -7.48 7.77
N PHE A 196 4.76 -6.93 6.65
CA PHE A 196 4.84 -7.58 5.35
C PHE A 196 6.28 -7.70 4.83
N LYS A 197 7.29 -7.68 5.71
CA LYS A 197 8.71 -7.80 5.37
C LYS A 197 9.01 -8.86 4.30
N GLU A 198 8.44 -10.05 4.41
CA GLU A 198 8.65 -11.16 3.48
C GLU A 198 8.20 -10.86 2.04
N VAL A 199 7.18 -10.01 1.86
CA VAL A 199 6.74 -9.56 0.52
C VAL A 199 7.86 -8.78 -0.16
N PHE A 200 8.52 -7.89 0.58
CA PHE A 200 9.61 -7.08 0.08
C PHE A 200 10.88 -7.89 -0.16
N LEU A 201 11.23 -8.82 0.74
CA LEU A 201 12.35 -9.73 0.52
C LEU A 201 12.14 -10.60 -0.74
N GLU A 202 10.91 -11.07 -0.96
CA GLU A 202 10.58 -11.79 -2.19
C GLU A 202 10.69 -10.89 -3.44
N GLY A 203 10.26 -9.63 -3.34
CA GLY A 203 10.46 -8.63 -4.39
C GLY A 203 11.95 -8.43 -4.73
N ALA A 204 12.82 -8.33 -3.71
CA ALA A 204 14.26 -8.22 -3.89
C ALA A 204 14.85 -9.47 -4.58
N ARG A 205 14.45 -10.68 -4.16
CA ARG A 205 14.89 -11.93 -4.80
C ARG A 205 14.45 -12.04 -6.26
N LYS A 206 13.22 -11.62 -6.57
CA LYS A 206 12.74 -11.58 -7.96
C LYS A 206 13.54 -10.59 -8.81
N ALA A 207 13.79 -9.39 -8.30
CA ALA A 207 14.63 -8.40 -8.98
C ALA A 207 16.04 -8.96 -9.25
N GLU A 208 16.63 -9.65 -8.28
CA GLU A 208 17.92 -10.33 -8.46
C GLU A 208 17.87 -11.43 -9.53
N GLY A 209 16.81 -12.24 -9.56
CA GLY A 209 16.59 -13.23 -10.63
C GLY A 209 16.52 -12.58 -12.02
N GLU A 210 15.84 -11.44 -12.16
CA GLU A 210 15.81 -10.66 -13.40
C GLU A 210 17.18 -10.08 -13.76
N MET A 211 17.94 -9.58 -12.77
CA MET A 211 19.31 -9.10 -12.98
C MET A 211 20.19 -10.19 -13.58
N GLN A 212 20.11 -11.43 -13.07
CA GLN A 212 20.89 -12.55 -13.61
C GLN A 212 20.52 -12.89 -15.06
N GLN A 213 19.29 -12.62 -15.49
CA GLN A 213 18.90 -12.78 -16.89
C GLN A 213 19.53 -11.69 -17.77
N VAL A 214 19.46 -10.43 -17.34
CA VAL A 214 20.07 -9.31 -18.06
C VAL A 214 21.59 -9.47 -18.16
N LEU A 215 22.25 -9.87 -17.06
CA LEU A 215 23.69 -10.07 -17.01
C LEU A 215 24.18 -11.15 -17.97
N ARG A 216 23.45 -12.27 -18.13
CA ARG A 216 23.81 -13.34 -19.08
C ARG A 216 23.84 -12.89 -20.53
N GLN A 217 23.10 -11.84 -20.87
CA GLN A 217 23.03 -11.30 -22.23
C GLN A 217 23.99 -10.13 -22.43
N ARG A 218 24.58 -9.62 -21.35
CA ARG A 218 25.36 -8.39 -21.34
C ARG A 218 26.77 -8.66 -21.86
N ARG A 219 27.18 -7.87 -22.86
CA ARG A 219 28.50 -8.02 -23.51
C ARG A 219 29.53 -7.04 -22.98
N ASN A 220 29.10 -5.84 -22.61
CA ASN A 220 29.97 -4.74 -22.22
C ASN A 220 29.51 -4.12 -20.91
N ARG A 221 30.47 -3.57 -20.16
CA ARG A 221 30.24 -2.77 -18.96
C ARG A 221 30.05 -1.30 -19.39
N PRO A 222 28.86 -0.69 -19.25
CA PRO A 222 28.64 0.71 -19.59
C PRO A 222 29.44 1.65 -18.68
N PRO A 223 29.67 2.91 -19.11
CA PRO A 223 30.46 3.86 -18.34
C PRO A 223 29.94 4.07 -16.92
N ALA A 224 28.64 4.32 -16.74
CA ALA A 224 28.01 4.57 -15.44
C ALA A 224 26.59 4.00 -15.41
N ILE A 225 25.97 3.98 -14.22
CA ILE A 225 24.58 3.54 -14.05
C ILE A 225 23.57 4.50 -14.71
N LEU A 226 23.85 5.80 -14.71
CA LEU A 226 23.09 6.83 -15.43
C LEU A 226 23.86 7.30 -16.67
N ALA A 227 23.12 7.59 -17.74
CA ALA A 227 23.66 8.11 -18.98
C ALA A 227 23.76 9.63 -18.89
N GLU A 228 24.98 10.16 -19.03
CA GLU A 228 25.20 11.59 -19.04
C GLU A 228 24.82 12.19 -20.39
N ILE A 229 24.06 13.27 -20.33
CA ILE A 229 23.63 14.03 -21.49
C ILE A 229 24.22 15.44 -21.33
N PRO A 230 25.11 15.89 -22.23
CA PRO A 230 25.75 17.20 -22.10
C PRO A 230 24.72 18.33 -21.95
N GLY A 231 24.91 19.17 -20.93
CA GLY A 231 24.06 20.32 -20.65
C GLY A 231 22.80 20.02 -19.83
N LEU A 232 22.58 18.78 -19.40
CA LEU A 232 21.51 18.41 -18.47
C LEU A 232 22.03 18.27 -17.04
N ASP A 233 21.16 18.54 -16.08
CA ASP A 233 21.41 18.33 -14.65
C ASP A 233 21.18 16.87 -14.26
N PHE A 234 21.51 16.53 -13.01
CA PHE A 234 21.41 15.18 -12.48
C PHE A 234 19.99 14.60 -12.60
N SER A 235 18.96 15.38 -12.25
CA SER A 235 17.56 14.97 -12.26
C SER A 235 17.04 14.63 -13.66
N ALA A 236 17.66 15.17 -14.71
CA ALA A 236 17.32 14.88 -16.10
C ALA A 236 18.13 13.71 -16.72
N LEU A 237 19.04 13.09 -15.96
CA LEU A 237 19.75 11.90 -16.40
C LEU A 237 18.83 10.67 -16.38
N ASN A 238 19.05 9.74 -17.30
CA ASN A 238 18.31 8.48 -17.37
C ASN A 238 19.18 7.29 -17.02
N PHE A 239 18.58 6.17 -16.63
CA PHE A 239 19.31 4.90 -16.54
C PHE A 239 19.95 4.55 -17.88
N THR A 240 21.21 4.11 -17.84
CA THR A 240 21.93 3.68 -19.05
C THR A 240 21.35 2.38 -19.60
N ASP A 241 20.85 1.51 -18.72
CA ASP A 241 20.28 0.23 -19.11
C ASP A 241 19.27 -0.29 -18.07
N ARG A 242 18.60 -1.38 -18.44
CA ARG A 242 17.64 -2.08 -17.59
C ARG A 242 18.26 -2.59 -16.29
N LEU A 243 19.54 -2.95 -16.28
CA LEU A 243 20.22 -3.44 -15.08
C LEU A 243 20.24 -2.36 -13.99
N GLY A 244 20.39 -1.09 -14.36
CA GLY A 244 20.42 0.03 -13.41
C GLY A 244 19.10 0.15 -12.67
N GLN A 245 17.99 0.11 -13.41
CA GLN A 245 16.65 0.12 -12.82
C GLN A 245 16.41 -1.09 -11.91
N LEU A 246 16.87 -2.29 -12.30
CA LEU A 246 16.71 -3.50 -11.49
C LEU A 246 17.53 -3.47 -10.19
N LEU A 247 18.74 -2.90 -10.23
CA LEU A 247 19.55 -2.68 -9.03
C LEU A 247 18.81 -1.79 -8.03
N LEU A 248 18.22 -0.68 -8.50
CA LEU A 248 17.44 0.19 -7.64
C LEU A 248 16.17 -0.48 -7.15
N LYS A 249 15.45 -1.21 -8.01
CA LYS A 249 14.26 -1.97 -7.61
C LYS A 249 14.56 -2.90 -6.44
N ARG A 250 15.66 -3.68 -6.52
CA ARG A 250 16.11 -4.53 -5.41
C ARG A 250 16.43 -3.71 -4.17
N THR A 251 17.17 -2.62 -4.31
CA THR A 251 17.53 -1.73 -3.19
C THR A 251 16.29 -1.19 -2.48
N LEU A 252 15.29 -0.69 -3.21
CA LEU A 252 14.03 -0.20 -2.64
C LEU A 252 13.29 -1.30 -1.88
N TYR A 253 13.20 -2.51 -2.44
CA TYR A 253 12.62 -3.65 -1.72
C TYR A 253 13.37 -3.98 -0.41
N LEU A 254 14.71 -3.99 -0.44
CA LEU A 254 15.49 -4.23 0.78
C LEU A 254 15.30 -3.12 1.83
N LEU A 255 15.18 -1.86 1.40
CA LEU A 255 14.88 -0.74 2.29
C LEU A 255 13.50 -0.88 2.96
N TYR A 256 12.46 -1.25 2.21
CA TYR A 256 11.11 -1.51 2.77
C TYR A 256 11.09 -2.74 3.68
N ALA A 257 11.99 -3.71 3.44
CA ALA A 257 12.22 -4.84 4.35
C ALA A 257 13.07 -4.48 5.59
N ARG A 258 13.47 -3.20 5.74
CA ARG A 258 14.38 -2.71 6.79
C ARG A 258 15.71 -3.48 6.83
N GLN A 259 16.22 -3.85 5.66
CA GLN A 259 17.56 -4.40 5.43
C GLN A 259 18.49 -3.30 4.90
N ASP A 260 18.50 -2.13 5.55
CA ASP A 260 19.13 -0.91 5.05
C ASP A 260 20.62 -1.10 4.72
N GLN A 261 21.38 -1.73 5.62
CA GLN A 261 22.80 -1.98 5.41
C GLN A 261 23.04 -2.86 4.17
N GLU A 262 22.29 -3.96 4.06
CA GLU A 262 22.36 -4.87 2.91
C GLU A 262 21.96 -4.16 1.61
N ALA A 263 20.91 -3.33 1.64
CA ALA A 263 20.45 -2.56 0.49
C ALA A 263 21.58 -1.68 -0.06
N TRP A 264 22.26 -0.93 0.80
CA TRP A 264 23.33 -0.02 0.38
C TRP A 264 24.61 -0.75 -0.01
N ASP A 265 25.02 -1.76 0.75
CA ASP A 265 26.25 -2.51 0.47
C ASP A 265 26.15 -3.26 -0.86
N THR A 266 25.00 -3.89 -1.11
CA THR A 266 24.77 -4.62 -2.37
C THR A 266 24.65 -3.66 -3.56
N LEU A 267 24.06 -2.48 -3.39
CA LEU A 267 24.00 -1.46 -4.45
C LEU A 267 25.41 -0.97 -4.81
N VAL A 268 26.23 -0.60 -3.82
CA VAL A 268 27.62 -0.14 -4.03
C VAL A 268 28.43 -1.19 -4.77
N ARG A 269 28.49 -2.40 -4.20
CA ARG A 269 29.25 -3.52 -4.76
C ARG A 269 28.85 -3.79 -6.21
N ASP A 270 27.54 -3.84 -6.48
CA ASP A 270 27.06 -4.23 -7.80
C ASP A 270 27.23 -3.11 -8.82
N VAL A 271 27.14 -1.84 -8.43
CA VAL A 271 27.46 -0.72 -9.33
C VAL A 271 28.94 -0.77 -9.73
N GLU A 272 29.85 -1.00 -8.78
CA GLU A 272 31.29 -1.12 -9.04
C GLU A 272 31.65 -2.35 -9.87
N LEU A 273 30.88 -3.44 -9.72
CA LEU A 273 31.05 -4.65 -10.51
C LEU A 273 30.55 -4.45 -11.96
N TYR A 274 29.40 -3.80 -12.12
CA TYR A 274 28.64 -3.78 -13.36
C TYR A 274 28.72 -2.47 -14.17
N TYR A 275 29.37 -1.40 -13.69
CA TYR A 275 29.53 -0.13 -14.43
C TYR A 275 30.91 0.47 -14.24
N GLN A 276 31.53 1.04 -15.26
CA GLN A 276 32.97 1.45 -15.24
C GLN A 276 33.28 2.44 -14.11
N THR A 277 32.32 3.26 -13.72
CA THR A 277 32.42 4.17 -12.58
C THR A 277 31.16 4.14 -11.70
N SER A 278 31.35 4.43 -10.41
CA SER A 278 30.31 4.64 -9.40
C SER A 278 29.95 6.12 -9.22
N ARG A 279 30.36 7.02 -10.13
CA ARG A 279 30.29 8.48 -9.95
C ARG A 279 28.95 9.05 -9.48
N PHE A 280 27.83 8.47 -9.90
CA PHE A 280 26.47 8.97 -9.61
C PHE A 280 25.83 8.30 -8.39
N LEU A 281 26.53 7.34 -7.78
CA LEU A 281 25.99 6.56 -6.68
C LEU A 281 25.70 7.41 -5.42
N PRO A 282 26.56 8.38 -5.02
CA PRO A 282 26.27 9.24 -3.88
C PRO A 282 24.98 10.04 -4.07
N GLU A 283 24.80 10.66 -5.24
CA GLU A 283 23.63 11.47 -5.58
C GLU A 283 22.37 10.61 -5.67
N LEU A 284 22.44 9.43 -6.31
CA LEU A 284 21.34 8.47 -6.34
C LEU A 284 20.89 8.06 -4.93
N LYS A 285 21.85 7.76 -4.05
CA LYS A 285 21.57 7.40 -2.65
C LYS A 285 20.88 8.56 -1.93
N GLN A 286 21.36 9.78 -2.13
CA GLN A 286 20.76 10.97 -1.52
C GLN A 286 19.32 11.18 -1.99
N GLU A 287 19.07 11.13 -3.31
CA GLU A 287 17.72 11.35 -3.85
C GLU A 287 16.74 10.26 -3.38
N ILE A 288 17.16 8.99 -3.34
CA ILE A 288 16.34 7.91 -2.77
C ILE A 288 15.97 8.23 -1.32
N LEU A 289 16.94 8.63 -0.49
CA LEU A 289 16.68 8.97 0.91
C LEU A 289 15.76 10.19 1.05
N GLU A 290 15.88 11.19 0.16
CA GLU A 290 15.01 12.36 0.15
C GLU A 290 13.56 11.98 -0.19
N GLN A 291 13.33 11.19 -1.24
CA GLN A 291 11.99 10.70 -1.59
C GLN A 291 11.40 9.81 -0.49
N LEU A 292 12.25 9.00 0.17
CA LEU A 292 11.82 8.14 1.27
C LEU A 292 11.45 8.90 2.56
N ARG A 293 11.91 10.15 2.74
CA ARG A 293 11.54 10.97 3.92
C ARG A 293 10.11 11.48 3.90
N GLU A 294 9.49 11.58 2.73
CA GLU A 294 8.13 12.12 2.58
C GLU A 294 7.07 11.27 3.28
N SER A 295 7.33 9.96 3.43
CA SER A 295 6.42 9.03 4.07
C SER A 295 7.15 7.74 4.49
N PRO A 296 6.79 7.11 5.63
CA PRO A 296 7.43 5.89 6.09
C PRO A 296 7.47 4.77 5.03
N TYR A 297 8.54 3.97 5.08
CA TYR A 297 8.77 2.79 4.25
C TYR A 297 9.21 1.59 5.10
#